data_AF-A0A964AWH3-F1
#
_entry.id   AF-A0A964AWH3-F1
#
_cell.length_a   1.000
_cell.length_b   1.000
_cell.length_c   1.000
_cell.angle_alpha   90.00
_cell.angle_beta   90.00
_cell.angle_gamma   90.00
#
_symmetry.space_group_name_H-M   'P 1'
#
loop_
_entity.id
_entity.type
_entity.pdbx_description
1 polymer ?
#
loop_
_entity_poly.entity_id
_entity_poly.type
_entity_poly.pdbx_seq_one_letter_code
_entity_poly.pdbx_strand_id
1 'polypeptide(L)' 'MPKKEFNYPAARQELNELLEWFESGAADLDKALANYKRAEELISQIESYLGDIEKKLHINVHKAE' A
#
# COMPACT_ATOMS: atom_id res chain seq x y z
N MET A 1 6.70 16.50 -15.57
CA MET A 1 5.34 16.12 -15.12
C MET A 1 5.39 15.97 -13.61
N PRO A 2 4.53 16.62 -12.82
CA PRO A 2 4.54 16.44 -11.37
C PRO A 2 4.24 14.97 -11.09
N LYS A 3 5.18 14.26 -10.43
CA LYS A 3 4.93 12.90 -9.96
C LYS A 3 3.72 12.98 -9.04
N LYS A 4 2.61 12.30 -9.36
CA LYS A 4 1.50 12.13 -8.41
C LYS A 4 2.13 11.59 -7.13
N GLU A 5 2.06 12.36 -6.05
CA GLU A 5 2.46 11.87 -4.74
C GLU A 5 1.58 10.67 -4.39
N PHE A 6 2.24 9.58 -4.00
CA PHE A 6 1.54 8.41 -3.52
C PHE A 6 0.74 8.77 -2.26
N ASN A 7 -0.57 8.49 -2.27
CA ASN A 7 -1.45 8.76 -1.15
C ASN A 7 -1.55 7.52 -0.25
N TYR A 8 -0.68 7.48 0.77
CA TYR A 8 -0.64 6.37 1.72
C TYR A 8 -1.99 6.10 2.43
N PRO A 9 -2.69 7.11 2.99
CA PRO A 9 -4.00 6.89 3.61
C PRO A 9 -5.01 6.22 2.68
N ALA A 10 -5.11 6.67 1.43
CA ALA A 10 -6.03 6.09 0.46
C ALA A 10 -5.66 4.65 0.09
N ALA A 11 -4.37 4.37 -0.18
CA ALA A 11 -3.90 3.02 -0.48
C ALA A 11 -4.11 2.05 0.68
N ARG A 12 -3.93 2.52 1.92
CA ARG A 12 -4.16 1.72 3.11
C ARG A 12 -5.64 1.43 3.33
N GLN A 13 -6.50 2.43 3.09
CA GLN A 13 -7.94 2.24 3.16
C GLN A 13 -8.42 1.21 2.12
N GLU A 14 -7.97 1.35 0.87
CA GLU A 14 -8.31 0.40 -0.21
C GLU A 14 -7.87 -1.04 0.13
N LEU A 15 -6.68 -1.21 0.73
CA LEU A 15 -6.22 -2.53 1.18
C LEU A 15 -7.13 -3.11 2.28
N ASN A 16 -7.58 -2.28 3.23
CA ASN A 16 -8.51 -2.74 4.26
C ASN A 16 -9.87 -3.16 3.67
N GLU A 17 -10.39 -2.41 2.71
CA GLU A 17 -11.65 -2.75 2.01
C GLU A 17 -11.54 -4.09 1.27
N LEU A 18 -10.38 -4.38 0.66
CA LEU A 18 -10.12 -5.68 0.04
C LEU A 18 -10.09 -6.82 1.07
N LEU A 19 -9.46 -6.60 2.24
CA LEU A 19 -9.43 -7.59 3.32
C LEU A 19 -10.83 -7.87 3.85
N GLU A 20 -11.63 -6.84 4.10
CA GLU A 20 -13.04 -6.99 4.51
C GLU A 20 -13.84 -7.77 3.47
N TRP A 21 -13.58 -7.53 2.18
CA TRP A 21 -14.22 -8.30 1.11
C TRP A 21 -13.84 -9.79 1.17
N PHE A 22 -12.56 -10.13 1.39
CA PHE A 22 -12.13 -11.52 1.54
C PHE A 22 -12.73 -12.18 2.78
N GLU A 23 -12.83 -11.46 3.89
CA GLU A 23 -13.42 -11.94 5.15
C GLU A 23 -14.94 -12.10 5.09
N SER A 24 -15.62 -11.36 4.20
CA SER A 24 -17.08 -11.42 4.02
C SER A 24 -17.59 -12.78 3.53
N GLY A 25 -16.71 -13.68 3.08
CA GLY A 25 -17.09 -14.99 2.55
C GLY A 25 -17.71 -14.94 1.15
N ALA A 26 -17.49 -13.85 0.40
CA ALA A 26 -17.96 -13.70 -0.98
C ALA A 26 -17.31 -14.75 -1.90
N ALA A 27 -18.11 -15.71 -2.39
CA ALA A 27 -17.64 -16.85 -3.18
C ALA A 27 -17.61 -16.56 -4.70
N ASP A 28 -16.91 -15.51 -5.12
CA ASP A 28 -16.69 -15.18 -6.54
C ASP A 28 -15.19 -15.30 -6.88
N LEU A 29 -14.82 -16.36 -7.59
CA LEU A 29 -13.42 -16.71 -7.87
C LEU A 29 -12.72 -15.67 -8.76
N ASP A 30 -13.41 -15.16 -9.78
CA ASP A 30 -12.84 -14.18 -10.69
C ASP A 30 -12.57 -12.86 -9.96
N LYS A 31 -13.50 -12.44 -9.10
CA LYS A 31 -13.29 -11.28 -8.23
C LYS A 31 -12.20 -11.53 -7.19
N ALA A 32 -12.12 -12.72 -6.63
CA ALA A 32 -11.06 -13.07 -5.68
C ALA A 32 -9.67 -12.93 -6.31
N LEU A 33 -9.50 -13.40 -7.55
CA LEU A 33 -8.24 -13.27 -8.28
C LEU A 33 -7.92 -11.80 -8.61
N ALA A 34 -8.91 -11.01 -9.01
CA ALA A 34 -8.73 -9.58 -9.28
C ALA A 34 -8.35 -8.79 -8.02
N ASN A 35 -9.06 -9.03 -6.92
CA ASN A 35 -8.83 -8.40 -5.62
C ASN A 35 -7.47 -8.80 -5.04
N TYR A 36 -7.05 -10.05 -5.23
CA TYR A 36 -5.73 -10.53 -4.81
C TYR A 36 -4.62 -9.78 -5.54
N LYS A 37 -4.68 -9.69 -6.87
CA LYS A 37 -3.70 -8.93 -7.66
C LYS A 37 -3.65 -7.46 -7.24
N ARG A 38 -4.82 -6.87 -6.97
CA ARG A 38 -4.90 -5.49 -6.51
C ARG A 38 -4.27 -5.31 -5.13
N ALA A 39 -4.49 -6.25 -4.22
CA ALA A 39 -3.85 -6.24 -2.91
C ALA A 39 -2.32 -6.34 -3.02
N GLU A 40 -1.79 -7.21 -3.89
CA GLU A 40 -0.34 -7.30 -4.15
C GLU A 40 0.25 -5.96 -4.64
N GLU A 41 -0.44 -5.30 -5.58
CA GLU A 41 -0.02 -3.98 -6.08
C GLU A 41 -0.01 -2.92 -4.96
N LEU A 42 -1.04 -2.90 -4.11
CA LEU A 42 -1.15 -1.95 -3.01
C LEU A 42 -0.06 -2.18 -1.96
N ILE A 43 0.19 -3.45 -1.60
CA ILE A 43 1.24 -3.82 -0.66
C ILE A 43 2.61 -3.36 -1.19
N SER A 44 2.92 -3.65 -2.46
CA SER A 44 4.19 -3.24 -3.06
C SER A 44 4.37 -1.71 -3.07
N GLN A 45 3.30 -0.96 -3.38
CA GLN A 45 3.35 0.51 -3.35
C GLN A 45 3.53 1.05 -1.94
N ILE A 46 2.84 0.47 -0.95
CA ILE A 46 2.96 0.84 0.46
C ILE A 46 4.37 0.56 0.96
N GLU A 47 4.93 -0.63 0.69
CA GLU A 47 6.30 -1.00 1.07
C GLU A 47 7.33 -0.06 0.45
N SER A 48 7.20 0.24 -0.85
CA SER A 48 8.08 1.20 -1.52
C SER A 48 8.01 2.58 -0.88
N TYR A 49 6.81 3.07 -0.57
CA TYR A 49 6.63 4.36 0.09
C TYR A 49 7.27 4.38 1.48
N LEU A 50 7.00 3.37 2.31
CA LEU A 50 7.55 3.27 3.65
C LEU A 50 9.08 3.17 3.62
N GLY A 51 9.65 2.37 2.71
CA GLY A 51 11.10 2.28 2.55
C GLY A 51 11.75 3.59 2.11
N ASP A 52 11.08 4.39 1.27
CA ASP A 52 11.58 5.72 0.90
C ASP A 52 11.52 6.72 2.06
N ILE A 53 10.47 6.64 2.89
CA ILE A 53 10.35 7.46 4.11
C ILE A 53 11.38 7.06 5.15
N GLU A 54 11.58 5.75 5.38
CA GLU A 54 12.57 5.23 6.32
C GLU A 54 13.99 5.72 5.96
N LYS A 55 14.39 5.62 4.69
CA LYS A 55 15.68 6.14 4.22
C LYS A 55 15.82 7.64 4.49
N LYS A 56 14.78 8.43 4.22
CA LYS A 56 14.79 9.89 4.49
C LYS A 56 14.94 10.19 5.97
N LEU A 57 14.22 9.46 6.83
CA LEU A 57 14.30 9.62 8.28
C LEU A 57 15.69 9.23 8.80
N HIS A 58 16.24 8.08 8.36
CA HIS A 58 17.57 7.64 8.76
C HIS A 58 18.69 8.63 8.36
N ILE A 59 18.59 9.24 7.17
CA ILE A 59 19.53 10.27 6.72
C ILE A 59 19.45 11.53 7.61
N ASN A 60 18.24 11.91 8.03
CA ASN A 60 18.04 13.12 8.83
C ASN A 60 18.53 12.95 10.28
N VAL A 61 18.48 11.74 10.84
CA VAL A 61 18.97 11.46 12.20
C VAL A 61 20.51 11.55 12.29
N HIS A 62 21.24 11.24 11.22
CA HIS A 62 22.72 11.37 11.18
C HIS A 62 23.23 12.79 10.87
N LYS A 63 22.37 13.73 10.51
CA LYS A 63 22.75 15.15 10.28
C LYS A 63 22.48 16.05 11.49
N ALA A 64 22.00 15.47 12.59
CA ALA A 64 21.79 16.15 13.86
C ALA A 64 22.92 15.79 14.83
N GLU A 65 24.16 16.08 14.45
CA GLU A 65 25.34 16.12 15.33
C GLU A 65 25.96 17.52 15.29
#